data_AF-A0A832LMT9-F1
#
_entry.id   AF-A0A832LMT9-F1
#
_cell.length_a   1.000
_cell.length_b   1.000
_cell.length_c   1.000
_cell.angle_alpha   90.00
_cell.angle_beta   90.00
_cell.angle_gamma   90.00
#
_symmetry.space_group_name_H-M   'P 1'
#
loop_
_entity.id
_entity.type
_entity.pdbx_description
1 polymer ?
#
loop_
_entity_poly.entity_id
_entity_poly.type
_entity_poly.pdbx_seq_one_letter_code
_entity_poly.pdbx_strand_id
1 'polypeptide(L)'
;MTDETIKKIKLWKLESYAYKDQVLKTLSETLKIPIEEVEELIAKNLDMARIESSHSSMEQAKLFRLEKQIDLDLGLDYLYHLELLDEKQVNSIKEDIIEQLEVSGKLEIDPEKYKKLIEKAREKIIKILEGSG
;
A
#
# COMPACT_ATOMS: atom_id res chain seq x y z
N MET A 1 27.00 17.44 -17.45
CA MET A 1 26.86 16.05 -16.97
C MET A 1 26.63 15.16 -18.18
N THR A 2 27.27 14.00 -18.26
CA THR A 2 26.99 13.01 -19.31
C THR A 2 25.75 12.18 -18.95
N ASP A 3 25.05 11.62 -19.94
CA ASP A 3 23.86 10.78 -19.72
C ASP A 3 24.15 9.57 -18.82
N GLU A 4 25.36 9.00 -18.92
CA GLU A 4 25.81 7.92 -18.04
C GLU A 4 25.96 8.36 -16.58
N THR A 5 26.41 9.59 -16.34
CA THR A 5 26.52 10.14 -14.98
C THR A 5 25.13 10.30 -14.36
N ILE A 6 24.17 10.79 -15.16
CA ILE A 6 22.78 10.95 -14.72
C ILE A 6 22.16 9.58 -14.41
N LYS A 7 22.36 8.56 -15.25
CA LYS A 7 21.88 7.18 -15.00
C LYS A 7 22.42 6.63 -13.68
N LYS A 8 23.73 6.76 -13.41
CA LYS A 8 24.34 6.28 -12.16
C LYS A 8 23.76 6.94 -10.91
N ILE A 9 23.52 8.25 -10.95
CA ILE A 9 22.93 8.98 -9.82
C ILE A 9 21.48 8.52 -9.56
N LYS A 10 20.70 8.27 -10.63
CA LYS A 10 19.34 7.74 -10.49
C LYS A 10 19.35 6.35 -9.83
N LEU A 11 20.19 5.44 -10.31
CA LEU A 11 20.32 4.10 -9.73
C LEU A 11 20.71 4.15 -8.24
N TRP A 12 21.70 4.96 -7.89
CA TRP A 12 22.13 5.13 -6.49
C TRP A 12 21.00 5.66 -5.57
N LYS A 13 20.11 6.53 -6.07
CA LYS A 13 18.94 6.99 -5.31
C LYS A 13 17.87 5.90 -5.15
N LEU A 14 17.69 5.07 -6.18
CA LEU A 14 16.78 3.92 -6.13
C LEU A 14 17.30 2.81 -5.20
N GLU A 15 18.62 2.70 -5.03
CA GLU A 15 19.25 1.80 -4.05
C GLU A 15 19.06 2.27 -2.60
N SER A 16 18.54 3.48 -2.37
CA SER A 16 18.20 3.91 -1.02
C SER A 16 17.21 2.93 -0.38
N TYR A 17 17.48 2.57 0.88
CA TYR A 17 16.79 1.49 1.61
C TYR A 17 15.26 1.61 1.57
N ALA A 18 14.74 2.85 1.58
CA ALA A 18 13.30 3.13 1.54
C ALA A 18 12.62 2.81 0.19
N TYR A 19 13.35 2.91 -0.93
CA TYR A 19 12.80 2.64 -2.27
C TYR A 19 12.90 1.14 -2.61
N LYS A 20 14.05 0.54 -2.24
CA LYS A 20 14.42 -0.82 -2.63
C LYS A 20 13.54 -1.91 -2.02
N ASP A 21 13.32 -1.87 -0.71
CA ASP A 21 12.63 -2.97 -0.02
C ASP A 21 11.12 -3.01 -0.27
N GLN A 22 10.51 -1.87 -0.59
CA GLN A 22 9.05 -1.76 -0.63
C GLN A 22 8.48 -1.52 -2.02
N VAL A 23 9.08 -0.64 -2.85
CA VAL A 23 8.50 -0.34 -4.17
C VAL A 23 9.08 -1.23 -5.25
N LEU A 24 10.42 -1.33 -5.32
CA LEU A 24 11.08 -2.14 -6.34
C LEU A 24 10.70 -3.61 -6.21
N LYS A 25 10.73 -4.14 -4.98
CA LYS A 25 10.29 -5.52 -4.70
C LYS A 25 8.83 -5.75 -5.10
N THR A 26 7.92 -4.88 -4.68
CA THR A 26 6.48 -5.01 -5.01
C THR A 26 6.24 -4.98 -6.52
N LEU A 27 6.91 -4.08 -7.25
CA LEU A 27 6.78 -3.99 -8.70
C LEU A 27 7.42 -5.19 -9.40
N SER A 28 8.57 -5.68 -8.91
CA SER A 28 9.22 -6.89 -9.40
C SER A 28 8.30 -8.10 -9.29
N GLU A 29 7.68 -8.31 -8.12
CA GLU A 29 6.72 -9.40 -7.88
C GLU A 29 5.46 -9.26 -8.74
N THR A 30 4.94 -8.03 -8.89
CA THR A 30 3.72 -7.76 -9.67
C THR A 30 3.94 -7.96 -11.16
N LEU A 31 5.05 -7.45 -11.69
CA LEU A 31 5.39 -7.50 -13.11
C LEU A 31 6.13 -8.79 -13.51
N LYS A 32 6.53 -9.60 -12.53
CA LYS A 32 7.28 -10.86 -12.70
C LYS A 32 8.60 -10.66 -13.45
N ILE A 33 9.31 -9.59 -13.12
CA ILE A 33 10.63 -9.26 -13.67
C ILE A 33 11.64 -9.04 -12.53
N PRO A 34 12.95 -9.22 -12.76
CA PRO A 34 13.98 -8.92 -11.76
C PRO A 34 13.93 -7.48 -11.26
N ILE A 35 14.38 -7.25 -10.02
CA ILE A 35 14.44 -5.90 -9.42
C ILE A 35 15.30 -4.97 -10.28
N GLU A 36 16.40 -5.49 -10.81
CA GLU A 36 17.33 -4.74 -11.66
C GLU A 36 16.62 -4.23 -12.93
N GLU A 37 15.73 -5.02 -13.53
CA GLU A 37 14.93 -4.58 -14.67
C GLU A 37 13.91 -3.49 -14.30
N VAL A 38 13.33 -3.56 -13.10
CA VAL A 38 12.46 -2.50 -12.57
C VAL A 38 13.26 -1.20 -12.39
N GLU A 39 14.46 -1.26 -11.84
CA GLU A 39 15.35 -0.11 -11.66
C GLU A 39 15.67 0.55 -13.00
N GLU A 40 15.98 -0.24 -14.04
CA GLU A 40 16.24 0.27 -15.37
C GLU A 40 15.02 0.95 -15.99
N LEU A 41 13.83 0.36 -15.84
CA LEU A 41 12.58 0.94 -16.32
C LEU A 41 12.27 2.26 -15.62
N ILE A 42 12.48 2.36 -14.30
CA ILE A 42 12.27 3.59 -13.55
C ILE A 42 13.30 4.65 -13.96
N ALA A 43 14.59 4.31 -14.02
CA ALA A 43 15.65 5.25 -14.38
C ALA A 43 15.50 5.80 -15.81
N LYS A 44 14.96 4.98 -16.72
CA LYS A 44 14.66 5.36 -18.12
C LYS A 44 13.47 6.32 -18.22
N ASN A 45 12.42 6.11 -17.44
CA ASN A 45 11.14 6.82 -17.62
C ASN A 45 10.92 7.98 -16.65
N LEU A 46 11.58 8.00 -15.48
CA LEU A 46 11.45 9.09 -14.51
C LEU A 46 12.69 9.98 -14.53
N ASP A 47 12.47 11.29 -14.50
CA ASP A 47 13.54 12.26 -14.23
C ASP A 47 13.97 12.23 -12.74
N MET A 48 15.08 12.89 -12.44
CA MET A 48 15.65 12.88 -11.09
C MET A 48 14.75 13.56 -10.05
N ALA A 49 14.07 14.65 -10.43
CA ALA A 49 13.19 15.39 -9.53
C ALA A 49 11.95 14.57 -9.14
N ARG A 50 11.42 13.77 -10.08
CA ARG A 50 10.33 12.82 -9.82
C ARG A 50 10.77 11.68 -8.91
N ILE A 51 11.97 11.13 -9.11
CA ILE A 51 12.50 10.07 -8.23
C ILE A 51 12.64 10.63 -6.80
N GLU A 52 13.24 11.81 -6.63
CA GLU A 52 13.40 12.43 -5.31
C GLU A 52 12.07 12.78 -4.63
N SER A 53 11.13 13.38 -5.37
CA SER A 53 9.83 13.79 -4.82
C SER A 53 8.88 12.60 -4.57
N SER A 54 9.11 11.46 -5.22
CA SER A 54 8.22 10.30 -5.08
C SER A 54 8.25 9.62 -3.70
N HIS A 55 9.29 9.84 -2.89
CA HIS A 55 9.36 9.22 -1.56
C HIS A 55 8.16 9.54 -0.66
N SER A 56 7.70 10.79 -0.64
CA SER A 56 6.55 11.19 0.19
C SER A 56 5.21 10.70 -0.38
N SER A 57 5.07 10.65 -1.69
CA SER A 57 3.87 10.12 -2.35
C SER A 57 3.77 8.59 -2.28
N MET A 58 4.89 7.90 -2.05
CA MET A 58 4.92 6.45 -1.93
C MET A 58 4.31 5.92 -0.64
N GLU A 59 4.51 6.57 0.50
CA GLU A 59 3.82 6.19 1.73
C GLU A 59 2.30 6.38 1.59
N GLN A 60 1.88 7.46 0.95
CA GLN A 60 0.47 7.68 0.63
C GLN A 60 -0.08 6.61 -0.33
N ALA A 61 0.72 6.21 -1.34
CA ALA A 61 0.33 5.14 -2.25
C ALA A 61 0.20 3.77 -1.56
N LYS A 62 1.01 3.50 -0.52
CA LYS A 62 0.87 2.29 0.29
C LYS A 62 -0.43 2.30 1.08
N LEU A 63 -0.72 3.40 1.77
CA LEU A 63 -1.96 3.56 2.52
C LEU A 63 -3.17 3.39 1.60
N PHE A 64 -3.18 4.10 0.47
CA PHE A 64 -4.25 4.00 -0.52
C PHE A 64 -4.44 2.57 -1.06
N ARG A 65 -3.33 1.87 -1.36
CA ARG A 65 -3.39 0.48 -1.80
C ARG A 65 -3.97 -0.44 -0.72
N LEU A 66 -3.56 -0.24 0.54
CA LEU A 66 -4.05 -1.02 1.67
C LEU A 66 -5.54 -0.79 1.90
N GLU A 67 -6.01 0.46 1.90
CA GLU A 67 -7.43 0.81 1.99
C GLU A 67 -8.25 0.10 0.91
N LYS A 68 -7.76 0.13 -0.34
CA LYS A 68 -8.41 -0.57 -1.45
C LYS A 68 -8.41 -2.08 -1.29
N GLN A 69 -7.34 -2.64 -0.74
CA GLN A 69 -7.29 -4.06 -0.47
C GLN A 69 -8.30 -4.45 0.62
N ILE A 70 -8.43 -3.65 1.68
CA ILE A 70 -9.42 -3.85 2.74
C ILE A 70 -10.84 -3.75 2.16
N ASP A 71 -11.12 -2.73 1.34
CA ASP A 71 -12.40 -2.56 0.64
C ASP A 71 -12.78 -3.86 -0.09
N LEU A 72 -11.84 -4.42 -0.87
CA LEU A 72 -12.04 -5.63 -1.67
C LEU A 72 -12.18 -6.91 -0.81
N ASP A 73 -11.32 -7.09 0.19
CA ASP A 73 -11.26 -8.31 1.01
C ASP A 73 -12.48 -8.48 1.93
N LEU A 74 -13.13 -7.35 2.27
CA LEU A 74 -14.33 -7.30 3.11
C LEU A 74 -15.62 -6.98 2.32
N GLY A 75 -15.52 -6.60 1.04
CA GLY A 75 -16.65 -6.17 0.23
C GLY A 75 -17.33 -4.90 0.76
N LEU A 76 -16.56 -3.98 1.35
CA LEU A 76 -17.10 -2.77 1.98
C LEU A 76 -17.82 -1.86 0.99
N ASP A 77 -17.37 -1.84 -0.27
CA ASP A 77 -18.00 -1.12 -1.36
C ASP A 77 -19.42 -1.61 -1.63
N TYR A 78 -19.63 -2.93 -1.66
CA TYR A 78 -20.96 -3.52 -1.78
C TYR A 78 -21.81 -3.28 -0.53
N LEU A 79 -21.25 -3.45 0.66
CA LEU A 79 -21.99 -3.23 1.91
C LEU A 79 -22.45 -1.78 2.04
N TYR A 80 -21.60 -0.83 1.65
CA TYR A 80 -21.95 0.59 1.57
C TYR A 80 -23.02 0.85 0.51
N HIS A 81 -22.84 0.33 -0.70
CA HIS A 81 -23.77 0.57 -1.81
C HIS A 81 -25.17 -0.02 -1.54
N LEU A 82 -25.24 -1.15 -0.84
CA LEU A 82 -26.49 -1.77 -0.41
C LEU A 82 -27.10 -1.11 0.84
N GLU A 83 -26.49 -0.02 1.34
CA GLU A 83 -26.90 0.71 2.54
C GLU A 83 -26.95 -0.18 3.80
N LEU A 84 -26.18 -1.27 3.80
CA LEU A 84 -26.02 -2.16 4.95
C LEU A 84 -25.03 -1.60 5.97
N LEU A 85 -24.07 -0.80 5.49
CA LEU A 85 -23.17 0.00 6.31
C LEU A 85 -23.19 1.45 5.83
N ASP A 86 -23.10 2.40 6.75
CA ASP A 86 -22.88 3.80 6.42
C ASP A 86 -21.40 4.13 6.20
N GLU A 87 -21.12 5.34 5.69
CA GLU A 87 -19.76 5.79 5.42
C GLU A 87 -18.87 5.80 6.68
N LYS A 88 -19.44 6.11 7.85
CA LYS A 88 -18.69 6.15 9.11
C LYS A 88 -18.31 4.76 9.56
N GLN A 89 -19.21 3.79 9.43
CA GLN A 89 -18.93 2.39 9.76
C GLN A 89 -17.85 1.82 8.85
N VAL A 90 -17.95 2.08 7.54
CA VAL A 90 -16.95 1.67 6.55
C VAL A 90 -15.58 2.25 6.87
N ASN A 91 -15.51 3.56 7.14
CA ASN A 91 -14.25 4.22 7.46
C ASN A 91 -13.69 3.74 8.81
N SER A 92 -14.51 3.58 9.84
CA SER A 92 -14.08 3.05 11.14
C SER A 92 -13.51 1.63 11.03
N ILE A 93 -14.09 0.75 10.19
CA ILE A 93 -13.55 -0.60 9.99
C ILE A 93 -12.15 -0.54 9.36
N LYS A 94 -11.94 0.33 8.36
CA LYS A 94 -10.63 0.51 7.72
C LYS A 94 -9.61 1.09 8.70
N GLU A 95 -9.98 2.16 9.39
CA GLU A 95 -9.14 2.82 10.40
C GLU A 95 -8.68 1.83 11.47
N ASP A 96 -9.60 1.03 12.04
CA ASP A 96 -9.26 0.03 13.05
C ASP A 96 -8.19 -0.98 12.57
N ILE A 97 -8.23 -1.39 11.30
CA ILE A 97 -7.26 -2.31 10.70
C ILE A 97 -5.93 -1.59 10.47
N ILE A 98 -5.98 -0.39 9.89
CA ILE A 98 -4.81 0.42 9.54
C ILE A 98 -4.02 0.80 10.80
N GLU A 99 -4.68 1.30 11.84
CA GLU A 99 -4.06 1.64 13.12
C GLU A 99 -3.35 0.44 13.75
N GLN A 100 -3.93 -0.76 13.62
CA GLN A 100 -3.29 -1.98 14.13
C GLN A 100 -2.09 -2.42 13.29
N LEU A 101 -2.00 -2.05 12.01
CA LEU A 101 -0.87 -2.35 11.12
C LEU A 101 0.20 -1.26 11.14
N GLU A 102 -0.12 -0.07 11.65
CA GLU A 102 0.82 1.01 11.82
C GLU A 102 1.70 0.77 13.07
N VAL A 103 3.02 0.78 12.87
CA VAL A 103 4.00 0.68 13.95
C VAL A 103 4.93 1.88 13.85
N SER A 104 4.95 2.72 14.89
CA SER A 104 5.82 3.91 14.97
C SER A 104 5.71 4.86 13.77
N GLY A 105 4.50 5.10 13.25
CA GLY A 105 4.27 6.00 12.12
C GLY A 105 4.55 5.39 10.75
N LYS A 106 4.78 4.07 10.67
CA LYS A 106 5.03 3.35 9.43
C LYS A 106 4.07 2.18 9.27
N LEU A 107 3.57 2.01 8.06
CA LEU A 107 2.78 0.84 7.70
C LEU A 107 3.69 -0.38 7.55
N GLU A 108 3.55 -1.33 8.46
CA GLU A 108 4.23 -2.63 8.42
C GLU A 108 3.19 -3.73 8.22
N ILE A 109 3.02 -4.14 6.96
CA ILE A 109 2.03 -5.15 6.59
C ILE A 109 2.65 -6.54 6.74
N ASP A 110 2.52 -7.11 7.93
CA ASP A 110 2.74 -8.54 8.14
C ASP A 110 1.53 -9.34 7.60
N PRO A 111 1.71 -10.27 6.63
CA PRO A 111 0.60 -11.00 6.03
C PRO A 111 -0.26 -11.78 7.02
N GLU A 112 0.37 -12.38 8.04
CA GLU A 112 -0.34 -13.20 9.04
C GLU A 112 -1.18 -12.32 9.97
N LYS A 113 -0.64 -11.19 10.40
CA LYS A 113 -1.37 -10.16 11.16
C LYS A 113 -2.50 -9.57 10.33
N TYR A 114 -2.25 -9.20 9.08
CA TYR A 114 -3.29 -8.68 8.17
C TYR A 114 -4.46 -9.66 8.06
N LYS A 115 -4.18 -10.94 7.80
CA LYS A 115 -5.21 -11.98 7.71
C LYS A 115 -6.07 -12.07 8.97
N LYS A 116 -5.45 -12.03 10.15
CA LYS A 116 -6.19 -12.05 11.44
C LYS A 116 -7.07 -10.82 11.63
N LEU A 117 -6.60 -9.64 11.22
CA LEU A 117 -7.37 -8.41 11.28
C LEU A 117 -8.59 -8.45 10.35
N ILE A 118 -8.43 -8.99 9.15
CA ILE A 118 -9.54 -9.19 8.21
C ILE A 118 -10.60 -10.13 8.80
N GLU A 119 -10.23 -11.27 9.38
CA GLU A 119 -11.22 -12.17 10.00
C GLU A 119 -11.95 -11.50 11.18
N LYS A 120 -11.22 -10.78 12.04
CA LYS A 120 -11.82 -10.01 13.14
C LYS A 120 -12.79 -8.93 12.63
N ALA A 121 -12.44 -8.26 11.53
CA ALA A 121 -13.31 -7.26 10.90
C ALA A 121 -14.58 -7.90 10.32
N ARG A 122 -14.50 -9.09 9.72
CA ARG A 122 -15.69 -9.85 9.27
C ARG A 122 -16.64 -10.15 10.43
N GLU A 123 -16.11 -10.64 11.55
CA GLU A 123 -16.93 -10.87 12.75
C GLU A 123 -17.60 -9.59 13.25
N LYS A 124 -16.89 -8.46 13.23
CA LYS A 124 -17.43 -7.14 13.59
C LYS A 124 -18.57 -6.73 12.64
N ILE A 125 -18.36 -6.86 11.33
CA ILE A 125 -19.37 -6.53 10.31
C ILE A 125 -20.63 -7.35 10.52
N ILE A 126 -20.50 -8.68 10.71
CA ILE A 126 -21.65 -9.56 10.94
C ILE A 126 -22.44 -9.10 12.17
N LYS A 127 -21.77 -8.79 13.28
CA LYS A 127 -22.45 -8.30 14.50
C LYS A 127 -23.20 -6.98 14.28
N ILE A 128 -22.64 -6.07 13.49
CA ILE A 128 -23.32 -4.82 13.11
C ILE A 128 -24.60 -5.13 12.33
N LEU A 129 -24.51 -6.02 11.34
CA LEU A 129 -25.66 -6.41 10.50
C LEU A 129 -26.74 -7.18 11.29
N GLU A 130 -26.35 -7.93 12.31
CA GLU A 130 -27.26 -8.60 13.25
C GLU A 130 -27.90 -7.65 14.29
N GLY A 131 -27.53 -6.36 14.29
CA GLY A 131 -28.03 -5.38 15.25
C GLY A 131 -27.47 -5.55 16.67
N SER A 132 -26.34 -6.24 16.82
CA SER A 132 -25.67 -6.53 18.08
C SER A 132 -24.35 -5.77 18.27
N GLY A 133 -24.09 -4.75 17.44
CA GLY A 133 -22.85 -3.97 17.36
C GLY A 133 -23.03 -2.50 17.69
#